data_AF-A0A926BSV9-F1
#
_entry.id   AF-A0A926BSV9-F1
#
_cell.length_a   1.000
_cell.length_b   1.000
_cell.length_c   1.000
_cell.angle_alpha   90.00
_cell.angle_beta   90.00
_cell.angle_gamma   90.00
#
_symmetry.space_group_name_H-M   'P 1'
#
loop_
_entity.id
_entity.type
_entity.pdbx_description
1 polymer ?
#
loop_
_entity_poly.entity_id
_entity_poly.type
_entity_poly.pdbx_seq_one_letter_code
_entity_poly.pdbx_strand_id
1 'polypeptide(L)'
;GEGLMLYNIDAQGARLTINAKRFYLGYVKVADMYEAIGLGIQDYDELSLGIAKLPLSDVITLDASAGLFSIPKAGAVVRYPETSPRGELVRAADMLGIGATASARLSQGDAAAVYSQAALRAGRSEHLLSRAAYVVGAEGSFAQSDLSIDYKAEYRFYGGLFNAGLRNSDVYYRDPDGGYYGNTVGPALYPLTHYDRPFSQWAVFTEYQDLKDVQGATVRAVADWQFSTSFAIRGDVDLNYIIAENTDGYLYPFYTFGIGWVPSERFRIDVSATNRTMNLDKTYPTLYMLTAPNAMFTLRWSS
;
A
#
# COMPACT_ATOMS: atom_id res chain seq x y z
N GLY A 1 -9.15 8.58 1.48
CA GLY A 1 -9.08 7.41 2.37
C GLY A 1 -8.80 6.22 1.50
N GLU A 2 -7.52 5.88 1.33
CA GLU A 2 -7.06 5.00 0.25
C GLU A 2 -6.10 3.89 0.75
N GLY A 3 -6.08 3.62 2.06
CA GLY A 3 -5.07 2.74 2.65
C GLY A 3 -5.29 1.24 2.44
N LEU A 4 -6.54 0.78 2.37
CA LEU A 4 -6.84 -0.65 2.39
C LEU A 4 -6.61 -1.36 1.05
N MET A 5 -7.15 -0.81 -0.04
CA MET A 5 -7.13 -1.42 -1.39
C MET A 5 -6.61 -0.49 -2.50
N LEU A 6 -6.56 0.83 -2.28
CA LEU A 6 -6.31 1.81 -3.34
C LEU A 6 -4.91 2.44 -3.30
N TYR A 7 -4.08 2.00 -2.36
CA TYR A 7 -2.66 2.32 -2.42
C TYR A 7 -2.07 1.46 -3.54
N ASN A 8 -1.69 2.11 -4.65
CA ASN A 8 -0.73 1.62 -5.65
C ASN A 8 -1.24 0.73 -6.79
N ILE A 9 -2.13 1.27 -7.60
CA ILE A 9 -2.23 0.83 -9.01
C ILE A 9 -1.58 1.94 -9.84
N ASP A 10 -0.77 1.59 -10.84
CA ASP A 10 -0.44 2.52 -11.93
C ASP A 10 -1.71 2.76 -12.73
N ALA A 11 -2.60 3.54 -12.10
CA ALA A 11 -3.97 3.64 -12.52
C ALA A 11 -4.20 4.94 -13.23
N GLN A 12 -4.85 4.83 -14.39
CA GLN A 12 -5.85 5.82 -14.73
C GLN A 12 -7.05 5.55 -13.83
N GLY A 13 -7.24 6.47 -12.89
CA GLY A 13 -8.41 6.49 -12.03
C GLY A 13 -9.33 7.62 -12.41
N ALA A 14 -10.63 7.41 -12.22
CA ALA A 14 -11.62 8.47 -12.18
C ALA A 14 -12.25 8.49 -10.80
N ARG A 15 -12.28 9.67 -10.18
CA ARG A 15 -13.01 9.90 -8.94
C ARG A 15 -14.07 10.95 -9.18
N LEU A 16 -15.33 10.55 -9.03
CA LEU A 16 -16.47 11.45 -9.02
C LEU A 16 -16.95 11.59 -7.58
N THR A 17 -17.26 12.81 -7.14
CA THR A 17 -17.85 13.05 -5.83
C THR A 17 -18.91 14.12 -5.95
N ILE A 18 -20.14 13.77 -5.58
CA ILE A 18 -21.28 14.69 -5.51
C ILE A 18 -21.52 14.98 -4.04
N ASN A 19 -21.43 16.26 -3.66
CA ASN A 19 -21.57 16.69 -2.27
C ASN A 19 -22.88 17.45 -2.07
N ALA A 20 -23.58 17.16 -0.98
CA ALA A 20 -24.73 17.92 -0.48
C ALA A 20 -24.50 18.24 1.00
N LYS A 21 -24.03 19.46 1.29
CA LYS A 21 -23.54 19.87 2.61
C LYS A 21 -22.41 18.94 3.08
N ARG A 22 -22.67 18.11 4.09
CA ARG A 22 -21.71 17.16 4.66
C ARG A 22 -21.87 15.75 4.11
N PHE A 23 -22.97 15.46 3.42
CA PHE A 23 -23.18 14.16 2.81
C PHE A 23 -22.54 14.13 1.43
N TYR A 24 -21.98 12.99 1.06
CA TYR A 24 -21.45 12.79 -0.28
C TYR A 24 -21.83 11.43 -0.85
N LEU A 25 -21.95 11.40 -2.16
CA LEU A 25 -21.96 10.20 -3.00
C LEU A 25 -20.65 10.18 -3.78
N GLY A 26 -19.84 9.16 -3.55
CA GLY A 26 -18.55 8.96 -4.21
C GLY A 26 -18.61 7.80 -5.18
N TYR A 27 -18.01 7.96 -6.35
CA TYR A 27 -17.67 6.85 -7.24
C TYR A 27 -16.18 6.90 -7.55
N VAL A 28 -15.50 5.77 -7.37
CA VAL A 28 -14.09 5.57 -7.66
C VAL A 28 -13.98 4.46 -8.69
N LYS A 29 -13.32 4.74 -9.82
CA LYS A 29 -12.86 3.73 -10.77
C LYS A 29 -11.35 3.79 -10.82
N VAL A 30 -10.70 2.64 -10.76
CA VAL A 30 -9.25 2.49 -10.86
C VAL A 30 -8.99 1.36 -11.82
N ALA A 31 -8.55 1.70 -13.03
CA ALA A 31 -8.20 0.74 -14.05
C ALA A 31 -6.70 0.42 -13.95
N ASP A 32 -6.37 -0.86 -13.96
CA ASP A 32 -5.00 -1.32 -14.17
C ASP A 32 -4.68 -1.17 -15.67
N MET A 33 -3.96 -0.10 -16.01
CA MET A 33 -3.71 0.29 -17.39
C MET A 33 -2.83 -0.68 -18.17
N TYR A 34 -2.08 -1.52 -17.46
CA TYR A 34 -1.15 -2.44 -18.07
C TYR A 34 -1.28 -3.76 -17.34
N GLU A 35 -1.90 -4.75 -17.99
CA GLU A 35 -2.08 -6.13 -17.47
C GLU A 35 -0.77 -6.78 -16.98
N ALA A 36 0.37 -6.13 -17.21
CA ALA A 36 1.71 -6.54 -16.89
C ALA A 36 2.39 -5.81 -15.70
N ILE A 37 1.76 -4.85 -14.99
CA ILE A 37 2.37 -4.23 -13.79
C ILE A 37 1.33 -4.12 -12.66
N GLY A 38 1.22 -5.18 -11.84
CA GLY A 38 0.61 -5.05 -10.51
C GLY A 38 -0.46 -6.09 -10.15
N LEU A 39 -1.42 -5.63 -9.36
CA LEU A 39 -2.54 -6.40 -8.83
C LEU A 39 -3.41 -6.87 -9.98
N GLY A 40 -3.69 -8.17 -10.09
CA GLY A 40 -4.50 -8.77 -11.18
C GLY A 40 -5.99 -8.39 -11.16
N ILE A 41 -6.31 -7.18 -10.69
CA ILE A 41 -7.64 -6.61 -10.45
C ILE A 41 -8.34 -6.25 -11.77
N GLN A 42 -7.57 -5.89 -12.82
CA GLN A 42 -8.04 -5.27 -14.08
C GLN A 42 -8.76 -3.94 -13.86
N ASP A 43 -9.89 -3.96 -13.16
CA ASP A 43 -10.68 -2.79 -12.80
C ASP A 43 -11.10 -2.88 -11.33
N TYR A 44 -11.01 -1.78 -10.61
CA TYR A 44 -11.65 -1.61 -9.31
C TYR A 44 -12.70 -0.52 -9.44
N ASP A 45 -13.92 -0.85 -9.06
CA ASP A 45 -15.03 0.10 -9.01
C ASP A 45 -15.58 0.15 -7.58
N GLU A 46 -15.80 1.35 -7.04
CA GLU A 46 -16.44 1.55 -5.73
C GLU A 46 -17.50 2.65 -5.81
N LEU A 47 -18.70 2.34 -5.34
CA LEU A 47 -19.75 3.32 -5.07
C LEU A 47 -19.91 3.46 -3.56
N SER A 48 -19.75 4.67 -3.04
CA SER A 48 -19.79 4.95 -1.60
C SER A 48 -20.72 6.09 -1.25
N LEU A 49 -21.33 5.99 -0.08
CA LEU A 49 -22.06 7.06 0.58
C LEU A 49 -21.33 7.40 1.86
N GLY A 50 -21.22 8.69 2.17
CA GLY A 50 -20.51 9.10 3.37
C GLY A 50 -20.89 10.47 3.90
N ILE A 51 -20.31 10.76 5.04
CA ILE A 51 -20.30 12.06 5.68
C ILE A 51 -18.86 12.57 5.74
N ALA A 52 -18.66 13.82 5.34
CA ALA A 52 -17.36 14.48 5.36
C ALA A 52 -17.37 15.63 6.38
N LYS A 53 -16.26 15.78 7.10
CA LYS A 53 -15.98 16.90 8.01
C LYS A 53 -17.12 17.16 9.02
N LEU A 54 -17.67 16.12 9.65
CA LEU A 54 -18.62 16.26 10.75
C LEU A 54 -17.84 16.73 12.01
N PRO A 55 -18.03 17.95 12.52
CA PRO A 55 -17.39 18.41 13.74
C PRO A 55 -17.94 17.64 14.92
N LEU A 56 -17.04 17.02 15.69
CA LEU A 56 -17.34 16.40 16.98
C LEU A 56 -16.95 17.33 18.14
N SER A 57 -16.03 18.26 17.88
CA SER A 57 -15.63 19.37 18.76
C SER A 57 -15.08 20.53 17.91
N ASP A 58 -14.51 21.55 18.55
CA ASP A 58 -13.88 22.69 17.87
C ASP A 58 -12.62 22.29 17.07
N VAL A 59 -11.98 21.17 17.43
CA VAL A 59 -10.72 20.73 16.82
C VAL A 59 -10.78 19.35 16.18
N ILE A 60 -11.81 18.54 16.46
CA ILE A 60 -11.96 17.18 15.93
C ILE A 60 -13.09 17.11 14.90
N THR A 61 -12.79 16.56 13.73
CA THR A 61 -13.77 16.22 12.69
C THR A 61 -13.80 14.71 12.41
N LEU A 62 -14.96 14.22 11.97
CA LEU A 62 -15.19 12.87 11.51
C LEU A 62 -15.51 12.86 10.01
N ASP A 63 -14.80 12.01 9.28
CA ASP A 63 -15.18 11.54 7.96
C ASP A 63 -15.55 10.05 8.08
N ALA A 64 -16.69 9.64 7.53
CA ALA A 64 -17.11 8.23 7.55
C ALA A 64 -17.83 7.85 6.27
N SER A 65 -17.67 6.61 5.82
CA SER A 65 -18.32 6.12 4.60
C SER A 65 -18.62 4.63 4.68
N ALA A 66 -19.60 4.22 3.87
CA ALA A 66 -19.83 2.82 3.53
C ALA A 66 -20.06 2.72 2.02
N GLY A 67 -19.63 1.63 1.43
CA GLY A 67 -19.70 1.46 -0.02
C GLY A 67 -19.85 0.01 -0.44
N LEU A 68 -20.08 -0.15 -1.73
CA LEU A 68 -19.99 -1.42 -2.44
C LEU A 68 -18.86 -1.30 -3.45
N PHE A 69 -18.06 -2.35 -3.57
CA PHE A 69 -16.97 -2.40 -4.53
C PHE A 69 -17.07 -3.61 -5.44
N SER A 70 -16.38 -3.55 -6.57
CA SER A 70 -16.26 -4.62 -7.56
C SER A 70 -14.80 -4.76 -8.05
N ILE A 71 -14.34 -6.01 -8.17
CA ILE A 71 -13.04 -6.44 -8.73
C ILE A 71 -13.32 -7.60 -9.71
N PRO A 72 -13.44 -7.35 -11.03
CA PRO A 72 -13.96 -8.32 -12.00
C PRO A 72 -13.15 -9.62 -12.15
N LYS A 73 -11.82 -9.57 -12.03
CA LYS A 73 -10.94 -10.72 -12.37
C LYS A 73 -10.69 -11.71 -11.23
N ALA A 74 -11.38 -11.59 -10.09
CA ALA A 74 -11.04 -12.38 -8.90
C ALA A 74 -11.42 -13.87 -8.95
N GLY A 75 -11.68 -14.43 -10.15
CA GLY A 75 -12.09 -15.81 -10.40
C GLY A 75 -10.96 -16.81 -10.70
N ALA A 76 -9.69 -16.44 -10.50
CA ALA A 76 -8.57 -17.38 -10.68
C ALA A 76 -8.59 -18.47 -9.60
N VAL A 77 -8.55 -19.74 -9.99
CA VAL A 77 -8.55 -20.90 -9.06
C VAL A 77 -7.27 -20.89 -8.22
N VAL A 78 -7.36 -20.44 -6.96
CA VAL A 78 -6.29 -20.65 -5.97
C VAL A 78 -6.37 -22.11 -5.51
N ARG A 79 -5.31 -22.89 -5.77
CA ARG A 79 -5.14 -24.22 -5.17
C ARG A 79 -4.31 -24.06 -3.90
N TYR A 80 -4.93 -24.27 -2.74
CA TYR A 80 -4.16 -24.42 -1.51
C TYR A 80 -3.36 -25.73 -1.57
N PRO A 81 -2.09 -25.75 -1.15
CA PRO A 81 -1.34 -26.99 -1.03
C PRO A 81 -2.08 -27.95 -0.08
N GLU A 82 -2.10 -29.24 -0.44
CA GLU A 82 -2.83 -30.33 0.24
C GLU A 82 -2.42 -30.52 1.72
N THR A 83 -1.38 -29.83 2.19
CA THR A 83 -0.87 -29.88 3.57
C THR A 83 -1.65 -29.02 4.56
N SER A 84 -2.65 -28.23 4.12
CA SER A 84 -3.57 -27.57 5.05
C SER A 84 -4.33 -28.64 5.86
N PRO A 85 -4.30 -28.61 7.21
CA PRO A 85 -4.97 -29.60 8.08
C PRO A 85 -6.47 -29.79 7.84
N ARG A 86 -7.08 -28.95 6.98
CA ARG A 86 -8.50 -29.01 6.63
C ARG A 86 -8.82 -29.60 5.25
N GLY A 87 -7.86 -29.90 4.37
CA GLY A 87 -8.16 -30.56 3.08
C GLY A 87 -9.20 -29.88 2.17
N GLU A 88 -9.65 -28.67 2.52
CA GLU A 88 -10.68 -27.94 1.78
C GLU A 88 -10.03 -27.22 0.60
N LEU A 89 -10.26 -27.75 -0.60
CA LEU A 89 -10.19 -26.98 -1.83
C LEU A 89 -11.25 -25.87 -1.75
N VAL A 90 -10.95 -24.78 -1.05
CA VAL A 90 -11.77 -23.57 -1.16
C VAL A 90 -11.48 -22.99 -2.54
N ARG A 91 -12.35 -23.27 -3.49
CA ARG A 91 -12.20 -22.76 -4.85
C ARG A 91 -12.42 -21.25 -4.75
N ALA A 92 -11.45 -20.46 -5.20
CA ALA A 92 -11.64 -19.03 -5.43
C ALA A 92 -12.86 -18.71 -6.34
N ALA A 93 -13.38 -19.71 -7.07
CA ALA A 93 -14.68 -19.68 -7.75
C ALA A 93 -15.88 -19.36 -6.84
N ASP A 94 -15.73 -19.47 -5.51
CA ASP A 94 -16.76 -19.13 -4.53
C ASP A 94 -16.74 -17.65 -4.12
N MET A 95 -15.73 -16.89 -4.54
CA MET A 95 -15.65 -15.46 -4.27
C MET A 95 -16.21 -14.67 -5.45
N LEU A 96 -17.22 -13.85 -5.16
CA LEU A 96 -17.70 -12.90 -6.15
C LEU A 96 -16.69 -11.75 -6.23
N GLY A 97 -16.51 -11.20 -7.42
CA GLY A 97 -15.78 -9.97 -7.64
C GLY A 97 -16.53 -8.74 -7.11
N ILE A 98 -17.31 -8.86 -6.04
CA ILE A 98 -18.05 -7.75 -5.41
C ILE A 98 -17.90 -7.83 -3.89
N GLY A 99 -18.08 -6.71 -3.20
CA GLY A 99 -18.03 -6.67 -1.75
C GLY A 99 -18.54 -5.36 -1.17
N ALA A 100 -18.39 -5.20 0.14
CA ALA A 100 -18.75 -3.98 0.86
C ALA A 100 -17.53 -3.39 1.58
N THR A 101 -17.48 -2.06 1.65
CA THR A 101 -16.46 -1.30 2.39
C THR A 101 -17.12 -0.47 3.49
N ALA A 102 -16.36 -0.21 4.54
CA ALA A 102 -16.66 0.82 5.53
C ALA A 102 -15.37 1.53 5.94
N SER A 103 -15.44 2.84 6.19
CA SER A 103 -14.30 3.60 6.69
C SER A 103 -14.72 4.70 7.66
N ALA A 104 -13.82 5.02 8.57
CA ALA A 104 -13.95 6.15 9.48
C ALA A 104 -12.58 6.80 9.70
N ARG A 105 -12.56 8.12 9.81
CA ARG A 105 -11.37 8.92 10.10
C ARG A 105 -11.72 10.05 11.05
N LEU A 106 -11.02 10.12 12.17
CA LEU A 106 -11.03 11.24 13.10
C LEU A 106 -9.79 12.08 12.84
N SER A 107 -9.97 13.37 12.54
CA SER A 107 -8.86 14.29 12.24
C SER A 107 -8.85 15.45 13.24
N GLN A 108 -7.65 15.80 13.73
CA GLN A 108 -7.39 17.01 14.50
C GLN A 108 -6.74 18.06 13.59
N GLY A 109 -7.58 18.84 12.89
CA GLY A 109 -7.11 19.70 11.79
C GLY A 109 -6.30 18.92 10.76
N ASP A 110 -5.18 19.50 10.33
CA ASP A 110 -4.22 18.86 9.42
C ASP A 110 -3.04 18.19 10.18
N ALA A 111 -3.02 18.26 11.51
CA ALA A 111 -1.87 17.85 12.32
C ALA A 111 -1.82 16.34 12.58
N ALA A 112 -2.97 15.71 12.81
CA ALA A 112 -3.02 14.30 13.14
C ALA A 112 -4.37 13.68 12.79
N ALA A 113 -4.38 12.37 12.55
CA ALA A 113 -5.59 11.60 12.37
C ALA A 113 -5.44 10.16 12.85
N VAL A 114 -6.55 9.58 13.28
CA VAL A 114 -6.72 8.14 13.49
C VAL A 114 -7.81 7.67 12.53
N TYR A 115 -7.59 6.53 11.89
CA TYR A 115 -8.53 6.01 10.90
C TYR A 115 -8.63 4.50 10.95
N SER A 116 -9.74 4.00 10.42
CA SER A 116 -9.97 2.59 10.17
C SER A 116 -10.68 2.41 8.84
N GLN A 117 -10.38 1.30 8.16
CA GLN A 117 -11.12 0.85 6.99
C GLN A 117 -11.29 -0.66 7.09
N ALA A 118 -12.44 -1.16 6.65
CA ALA A 118 -12.71 -2.58 6.54
C ALA A 118 -13.40 -2.86 5.20
N ALA A 119 -13.12 -4.03 4.64
CA ALA A 119 -13.76 -4.54 3.45
C ALA A 119 -14.12 -6.01 3.63
N LEU A 120 -15.24 -6.41 3.06
CA LEU A 120 -15.71 -7.80 3.05
C LEU A 120 -16.07 -8.18 1.62
N ARG A 121 -15.36 -9.16 1.06
CA ARG A 121 -15.70 -9.71 -0.26
C ARG A 121 -16.89 -10.67 -0.14
N ALA A 122 -17.83 -10.59 -1.07
CA ALA A 122 -18.96 -11.50 -1.16
C ALA A 122 -18.48 -12.90 -1.60
N GLY A 123 -19.11 -13.95 -1.06
CA GLY A 123 -18.74 -15.33 -1.33
C GLY A 123 -19.49 -16.33 -0.47
N ARG A 124 -19.27 -17.62 -0.73
CA ARG A 124 -20.00 -18.73 -0.06
C ARG A 124 -19.32 -19.28 1.18
N SER A 125 -18.03 -18.96 1.42
CA SER A 125 -17.33 -19.45 2.61
C SER A 125 -17.96 -18.91 3.89
N GLU A 126 -18.15 -19.79 4.87
CA GLU A 126 -18.66 -19.47 6.21
C GLU A 126 -17.62 -18.77 7.09
N HIS A 127 -16.34 -18.77 6.68
CA HIS A 127 -15.26 -18.09 7.42
C HIS A 127 -15.22 -16.60 7.05
N LEU A 128 -15.88 -15.76 7.86
CA LEU A 128 -15.94 -14.31 7.63
C LEU A 128 -14.56 -13.66 7.55
N LEU A 129 -13.64 -14.01 8.46
CA LEU A 129 -12.32 -13.40 8.53
C LEU A 129 -11.47 -13.65 7.28
N SER A 130 -11.53 -14.85 6.70
CA SER A 130 -10.74 -15.16 5.49
C SER A 130 -11.22 -14.35 4.29
N ARG A 131 -12.44 -13.80 4.31
CA ARG A 131 -13.03 -12.95 3.28
C ARG A 131 -12.98 -11.46 3.62
N ALA A 132 -12.41 -11.10 4.75
CA ALA A 132 -12.32 -9.74 5.23
C ALA A 132 -10.91 -9.17 5.03
N ALA A 133 -10.84 -7.85 4.95
CA ALA A 133 -9.61 -7.11 5.14
C ALA A 133 -9.89 -5.89 6.00
N TYR A 134 -8.92 -5.46 6.78
CA TYR A 134 -9.02 -4.21 7.52
C TYR A 134 -7.67 -3.56 7.76
N VAL A 135 -7.72 -2.26 7.99
CA VAL A 135 -6.59 -1.45 8.43
C VAL A 135 -7.05 -0.53 9.55
N VAL A 136 -6.24 -0.39 10.59
CA VAL A 136 -6.37 0.66 11.61
C VAL A 136 -5.04 1.38 11.66
N GLY A 137 -5.06 2.71 11.66
CA GLY A 137 -3.83 3.47 11.64
C GLY A 137 -3.96 4.84 12.27
N ALA A 138 -2.79 5.42 12.52
CA ALA A 138 -2.61 6.79 12.94
C ALA A 138 -1.56 7.45 12.06
N GLU A 139 -1.77 8.72 11.74
CA GLU A 139 -0.80 9.52 11.01
C GLU A 139 -0.80 10.95 11.52
N GLY A 140 0.29 11.66 11.29
CA GLY A 140 0.38 13.06 11.63
C GLY A 140 1.66 13.69 11.13
N SER A 141 1.70 15.00 11.32
CA SER A 141 2.80 15.86 10.91
C SER A 141 3.14 16.79 12.06
N PHE A 142 4.43 16.94 12.33
CA PHE A 142 4.98 17.90 13.26
C PHE A 142 5.93 18.82 12.50
N ALA A 143 5.79 20.13 12.68
CA ALA A 143 6.67 21.12 12.06
C ALA A 143 7.03 22.21 13.06
N GLN A 144 8.32 22.47 13.25
CA GLN A 144 8.86 23.53 14.09
C GLN A 144 10.11 24.13 13.45
N SER A 145 10.02 25.40 13.05
CA SER A 145 11.03 26.24 12.36
C SER A 145 11.77 25.54 11.22
N ASP A 146 12.68 24.64 11.57
CA ASP A 146 13.64 24.00 10.69
C ASP A 146 13.49 22.48 10.66
N LEU A 147 12.61 21.91 11.50
CA LEU A 147 12.36 20.48 11.58
C LEU A 147 10.92 20.18 11.15
N SER A 148 10.75 19.29 10.20
CA SER A 148 9.48 18.63 9.91
C SER A 148 9.60 17.12 10.11
N ILE A 149 8.54 16.52 10.64
CA ILE A 149 8.41 15.08 10.80
C ILE A 149 7.01 14.66 10.38
N ASP A 150 6.92 13.84 9.35
CA ASP A 150 5.70 13.13 8.96
C ASP A 150 5.80 11.69 9.45
N TYR A 151 4.75 11.20 10.12
CA TYR A 151 4.74 9.84 10.63
C TYR A 151 3.41 9.14 10.34
N LYS A 152 3.49 7.81 10.23
CA LYS A 152 2.36 6.95 9.96
C LYS A 152 2.60 5.58 10.59
N ALA A 153 1.62 5.07 11.33
CA ALA A 153 1.64 3.73 11.87
C ALA A 153 0.34 3.01 11.52
N GLU A 154 0.42 1.78 11.06
CA GLU A 154 -0.75 0.99 10.67
C GLU A 154 -0.64 -0.44 11.18
N TYR A 155 -1.79 -1.02 11.49
CA TYR A 155 -1.98 -2.45 11.56
C TYR A 155 -2.95 -2.87 10.47
N ARG A 156 -2.59 -3.90 9.70
CA ARG A 156 -3.33 -4.41 8.55
C ARG A 156 -3.58 -5.89 8.71
N PHE A 157 -4.71 -6.34 8.20
CA PHE A 157 -5.07 -7.75 8.06
C PHE A 157 -5.77 -7.96 6.73
N TYR A 158 -5.41 -9.05 6.05
CA TYR A 158 -6.04 -9.49 4.82
C TYR A 158 -6.26 -11.00 4.91
N GLY A 159 -7.52 -11.42 4.83
CA GLY A 159 -7.86 -12.83 4.77
C GLY A 159 -7.41 -13.48 3.46
N GLY A 160 -7.11 -14.78 3.50
CA GLY A 160 -6.60 -15.50 2.33
C GLY A 160 -7.58 -15.51 1.16
N LEU A 161 -8.88 -15.65 1.42
CA LEU A 161 -9.91 -15.56 0.37
C LEU A 161 -10.14 -14.11 -0.08
N PHE A 162 -9.87 -13.13 0.77
CA PHE A 162 -9.93 -11.73 0.39
C PHE A 162 -8.87 -11.42 -0.69
N ASN A 163 -7.64 -11.88 -0.50
CA ASN A 163 -6.55 -11.71 -1.46
C ASN A 163 -6.56 -12.70 -2.63
N ALA A 164 -7.34 -13.79 -2.54
CA ALA A 164 -7.39 -14.82 -3.57
C ALA A 164 -7.72 -14.25 -4.96
N GLY A 165 -6.87 -14.60 -5.92
CA GLY A 165 -7.00 -14.21 -7.33
C GLY A 165 -6.52 -12.79 -7.65
N LEU A 166 -5.82 -12.12 -6.72
CA LEU A 166 -5.34 -10.75 -6.91
C LEU A 166 -3.84 -10.65 -7.21
N ARG A 167 -3.09 -11.75 -7.13
CA ARG A 167 -1.71 -11.85 -7.63
C ARG A 167 -1.69 -12.35 -9.07
N ASN A 168 -0.96 -11.66 -9.95
CA ASN A 168 -0.73 -12.10 -11.32
C ASN A 168 0.67 -12.72 -11.45
N SER A 169 0.77 -14.05 -11.43
CA SER A 169 2.05 -14.77 -11.55
C SER A 169 2.71 -14.67 -12.93
N ASP A 170 1.99 -14.20 -13.94
CA ASP A 170 2.52 -14.07 -15.31
C ASP A 170 3.33 -12.77 -15.48
N VAL A 171 3.38 -11.93 -14.43
CA VAL A 171 4.15 -10.69 -14.39
C VAL A 171 5.44 -10.88 -13.62
N TYR A 172 6.56 -10.54 -14.24
CA TYR A 172 7.87 -10.52 -13.61
C TYR A 172 8.79 -9.50 -14.29
N TYR A 173 9.77 -8.98 -13.54
CA TYR A 173 10.77 -8.05 -14.07
C TYR A 173 12.10 -8.75 -14.40
N ARG A 174 12.29 -9.93 -13.83
CA ARG A 174 13.45 -10.80 -14.01
C ARG A 174 13.00 -12.23 -14.24
N ASP A 175 13.55 -12.89 -15.26
CA ASP A 175 13.42 -14.34 -15.44
C ASP A 175 14.69 -15.03 -14.87
N PRO A 176 14.64 -15.56 -13.63
CA PRO A 176 15.78 -16.24 -13.04
C PRO A 176 16.13 -17.56 -13.74
N ASP A 177 15.18 -18.16 -14.46
CA ASP A 177 15.36 -19.44 -15.16
C ASP A 177 15.80 -19.25 -16.62
N GLY A 178 15.64 -18.05 -17.18
CA GLY A 178 16.00 -17.66 -18.55
C GLY A 178 17.50 -17.47 -18.84
N GLY A 179 18.38 -17.87 -17.92
CA GLY A 179 19.83 -17.72 -18.03
C GLY A 179 20.34 -16.28 -17.82
N TYR A 180 21.66 -16.04 -18.03
CA TYR A 180 22.30 -14.75 -17.73
C TYR A 180 21.67 -13.54 -18.43
N TYR A 181 21.09 -13.72 -19.62
CA TYR A 181 20.42 -12.67 -20.39
C TYR A 181 18.94 -12.50 -20.03
N GLY A 182 18.26 -13.56 -19.52
CA GLY A 182 16.87 -13.48 -19.02
C GLY A 182 16.73 -12.71 -17.71
N ASN A 183 17.86 -12.51 -17.01
CA ASN A 183 17.91 -11.80 -15.73
C ASN A 183 17.70 -10.26 -15.81
N THR A 184 17.51 -9.71 -17.01
CA THR A 184 17.31 -8.25 -17.22
C THR A 184 16.19 -7.92 -18.21
N VAL A 185 15.38 -8.92 -18.62
CA VAL A 185 14.41 -8.75 -19.72
C VAL A 185 13.10 -9.46 -19.39
N GLY A 186 12.51 -9.16 -18.23
CA GLY A 186 11.09 -9.48 -18.01
C GLY A 186 10.19 -8.82 -19.06
N PRO A 187 8.95 -9.30 -19.26
CA PRO A 187 8.00 -8.68 -20.20
C PRO A 187 7.62 -7.24 -19.81
N ALA A 188 7.94 -6.80 -18.58
CA ALA A 188 7.65 -5.48 -18.06
C ALA A 188 8.93 -4.70 -17.67
N LEU A 189 8.89 -3.38 -17.85
CA LEU A 189 9.90 -2.46 -17.31
C LEU A 189 9.52 -2.02 -15.90
N TYR A 190 10.49 -1.99 -14.99
CA TYR A 190 10.25 -1.49 -13.63
C TYR A 190 10.11 0.05 -13.65
N PRO A 191 8.95 0.61 -13.24
CA PRO A 191 8.78 2.06 -13.18
C PRO A 191 9.60 2.65 -12.04
N LEU A 192 10.60 3.47 -12.36
CA LEU A 192 11.50 4.09 -11.37
C LEU A 192 10.74 4.94 -10.34
N THR A 193 9.58 5.48 -10.70
CA THR A 193 8.69 6.24 -9.81
C THR A 193 8.17 5.43 -8.62
N HIS A 194 8.26 4.10 -8.66
CA HIS A 194 7.85 3.23 -7.56
C HIS A 194 8.91 3.07 -6.48
N TYR A 195 10.16 3.48 -6.74
CA TYR A 195 11.26 3.33 -5.79
C TYR A 195 11.01 4.05 -4.45
N ASP A 196 10.40 5.24 -4.51
CA ASP A 196 10.16 6.08 -3.33
C ASP A 196 8.84 5.75 -2.59
N ARG A 197 8.09 4.74 -3.06
CA ARG A 197 6.84 4.33 -2.42
C ARG A 197 7.13 3.66 -1.07
N PRO A 198 6.27 3.85 -0.05
CA PRO A 198 6.36 3.08 1.19
C PRO A 198 6.20 1.58 0.91
N PHE A 199 6.83 0.71 1.68
CA PHE A 199 6.79 -0.73 1.45
C PHE A 199 5.41 -1.33 1.73
N SER A 200 4.70 -0.90 2.78
CA SER A 200 3.40 -1.46 3.18
C SER A 200 2.24 -1.11 2.23
N GLN A 201 2.29 -1.71 1.05
CA GLN A 201 1.32 -1.57 -0.03
C GLN A 201 0.42 -2.80 0.00
N TRP A 202 -0.88 -2.68 -0.31
CA TRP A 202 -1.77 -3.85 -0.35
C TRP A 202 -1.21 -4.98 -1.23
N ALA A 203 -0.60 -4.63 -2.35
CA ALA A 203 0.01 -5.59 -3.26
C ALA A 203 1.20 -6.37 -2.68
N VAL A 204 1.88 -5.88 -1.63
CA VAL A 204 2.84 -6.72 -0.88
C VAL A 204 2.11 -7.87 -0.20
N PHE A 205 0.91 -7.63 0.34
CA PHE A 205 0.12 -8.64 1.05
C PHE A 205 -0.50 -9.68 0.09
N THR A 206 -0.71 -9.34 -1.18
CA THR A 206 -1.22 -10.31 -2.18
C THR A 206 -0.16 -11.32 -2.60
N GLU A 207 1.14 -11.02 -2.45
CA GLU A 207 2.23 -12.00 -2.66
C GLU A 207 2.09 -13.22 -1.71
N TYR A 208 1.44 -13.04 -0.56
CA TYR A 208 1.19 -14.09 0.44
C TYR A 208 -0.16 -14.80 0.26
N GLN A 209 -0.90 -14.58 -0.85
CA GLN A 209 -2.24 -15.17 -1.03
C GLN A 209 -2.30 -16.71 -0.92
N ASP A 210 -1.19 -17.41 -1.18
CA ASP A 210 -1.10 -18.88 -1.06
C ASP A 210 -0.93 -19.35 0.39
N LEU A 211 -0.51 -18.45 1.28
CA LEU A 211 -0.24 -18.70 2.71
C LEU A 211 -1.44 -18.31 3.60
N LYS A 212 -2.65 -18.25 3.01
CA LYS A 212 -3.93 -17.87 3.64
C LYS A 212 -3.91 -16.44 4.22
N ASP A 213 -4.23 -16.28 5.50
CA ASP A 213 -4.41 -14.98 6.15
C ASP A 213 -3.04 -14.33 6.39
N VAL A 214 -2.94 -13.03 6.14
CA VAL A 214 -1.73 -12.24 6.32
C VAL A 214 -2.03 -10.97 7.09
N GLN A 215 -1.15 -10.63 8.03
CA GLN A 215 -1.24 -9.43 8.83
C GLN A 215 0.08 -8.68 8.85
N GLY A 216 0.03 -7.38 9.08
CA GLY A 216 1.23 -6.57 9.19
C GLY A 216 1.10 -5.36 10.09
N ALA A 217 2.17 -5.03 10.79
CA ALA A 217 2.33 -3.80 11.55
C ALA A 217 3.41 -2.94 10.89
N THR A 218 3.10 -1.68 10.66
CA THR A 218 3.95 -0.79 9.86
C THR A 218 4.15 0.53 10.61
N VAL A 219 5.36 1.05 10.53
CA VAL A 219 5.72 2.37 11.06
C VAL A 219 6.61 3.06 10.05
N ARG A 220 6.17 4.19 9.53
CA ARG A 220 6.96 5.06 8.68
C ARG A 220 7.14 6.41 9.34
N ALA A 221 8.34 6.96 9.28
CA ALA A 221 8.65 8.33 9.68
C ALA A 221 9.61 8.96 8.68
N VAL A 222 9.28 10.17 8.22
CA VAL A 222 10.13 11.00 7.39
C VAL A 222 10.44 12.26 8.16
N ALA A 223 11.71 12.52 8.42
CA ALA A 223 12.19 13.70 9.11
C ALA A 223 13.06 14.54 8.16
N ASP A 224 12.83 15.84 8.14
CA ASP A 224 13.61 16.82 7.38
C ASP A 224 14.05 17.93 8.32
N TRP A 225 15.37 18.13 8.46
CA TRP A 225 15.94 19.10 9.41
C TRP A 225 16.92 20.05 8.72
N GLN A 226 16.50 21.30 8.53
CA GLN A 226 17.28 22.39 7.95
C GLN A 226 18.19 23.04 9.01
N PHE A 227 19.31 22.39 9.34
CA PHE A 227 20.21 22.88 10.41
C PHE A 227 21.02 24.15 10.04
N SER A 228 21.00 24.59 8.79
CA SER A 228 21.57 25.87 8.34
C SER A 228 20.85 26.39 7.09
N THR A 229 21.11 27.62 6.65
CA THR A 229 20.48 28.18 5.42
C THR A 229 20.81 27.41 4.13
N SER A 230 21.85 26.57 4.12
CA SER A 230 22.30 25.86 2.91
C SER A 230 22.37 24.35 3.08
N PHE A 231 22.08 23.81 4.26
CA PHE A 231 22.21 22.39 4.51
C PHE A 231 21.05 21.84 5.34
N ALA A 232 20.65 20.63 4.98
CA ALA A 232 19.61 19.87 5.65
C ALA A 232 20.05 18.43 5.90
N ILE A 233 19.46 17.79 6.90
CA ILE A 233 19.52 16.35 7.11
C ILE A 233 18.14 15.78 6.77
N ARG A 234 18.09 14.62 6.15
CA ARG A 234 16.84 13.88 5.97
C ARG A 234 16.98 12.43 6.40
N GLY A 235 16.00 11.97 7.14
CA GLY A 235 15.78 10.55 7.45
C GLY A 235 14.43 10.09 6.91
N ASP A 236 14.38 8.90 6.34
CA ASP A 236 13.16 8.15 6.04
C ASP A 236 13.35 6.76 6.61
N VAL A 237 12.50 6.37 7.55
CA VAL A 237 12.47 5.02 8.13
C VAL A 237 11.10 4.42 7.83
N ASP A 238 11.08 3.17 7.36
CA ASP A 238 9.89 2.42 7.00
C ASP A 238 10.04 0.98 7.50
N LEU A 239 9.48 0.71 8.68
CA LEU A 239 9.52 -0.56 9.38
C LEU A 239 8.26 -1.35 9.07
N ASN A 240 8.41 -2.59 8.61
CA ASN A 240 7.28 -3.43 8.22
C ASN A 240 7.44 -4.82 8.81
N TYR A 241 6.61 -5.16 9.78
CA TYR A 241 6.53 -6.50 10.34
C TYR A 241 5.35 -7.24 9.74
N ILE A 242 5.60 -8.34 9.02
CA ILE A 242 4.58 -9.12 8.32
C ILE A 242 4.56 -10.55 8.89
N ILE A 243 3.36 -11.06 9.14
CA ILE A 243 3.13 -12.46 9.51
C ILE A 243 2.13 -13.05 8.52
N ALA A 244 2.50 -14.14 7.86
CA ALA A 244 1.59 -14.97 7.10
C ALA A 244 1.29 -16.26 7.88
N GLU A 245 0.11 -16.86 7.67
CA GLU A 245 -0.28 -18.08 8.38
C GLU A 245 0.74 -19.22 8.12
N ASN A 246 1.17 -19.90 9.18
CA ASN A 246 2.16 -20.99 9.14
C ASN A 246 3.58 -20.58 8.72
N THR A 247 3.92 -19.29 8.82
CA THR A 247 5.31 -18.82 8.69
C THR A 247 5.75 -18.07 9.93
N ASP A 248 7.06 -17.98 10.14
CA ASP A 248 7.61 -17.02 11.10
C ASP A 248 7.32 -15.59 10.63
N GLY A 249 7.30 -14.65 11.57
CA GLY A 249 7.17 -13.23 11.24
C GLY A 249 8.47 -12.67 10.66
N TYR A 250 8.35 -11.77 9.68
CA TYR A 250 9.47 -11.12 9.01
C TYR A 250 9.44 -9.62 9.28
N LEU A 251 10.58 -9.03 9.65
CA LEU A 251 10.76 -7.59 9.78
C LEU A 251 11.57 -7.06 8.60
N TYR A 252 11.02 -6.07 7.89
CA TYR A 252 11.69 -5.30 6.86
C TYR A 252 11.97 -3.87 7.37
N PRO A 253 13.16 -3.61 7.95
CA PRO A 253 13.55 -2.29 8.42
C PRO A 253 14.22 -1.48 7.30
N PHE A 254 13.43 -0.78 6.49
CA PHE A 254 13.96 0.05 5.43
C PHE A 254 14.33 1.44 5.92
N TYR A 255 15.46 1.97 5.47
CA TYR A 255 15.87 3.33 5.80
C TYR A 255 16.58 4.04 4.66
N THR A 256 16.50 5.36 4.69
CA THR A 256 17.31 6.29 3.91
C THR A 256 17.73 7.42 4.84
N PHE A 257 19.03 7.70 4.91
CA PHE A 257 19.55 8.82 5.71
C PHE A 257 20.58 9.58 4.88
N GLY A 258 20.47 10.90 4.85
CA GLY A 258 21.36 11.72 4.03
C GLY A 258 21.48 13.16 4.47
N ILE A 259 22.47 13.83 3.86
CA ILE A 259 22.71 15.26 4.00
C ILE A 259 22.44 15.90 2.64
N GLY A 260 21.69 17.00 2.67
CA GLY A 260 21.30 17.77 1.52
C GLY A 260 21.96 19.14 1.48
N TRP A 261 22.39 19.57 0.29
CA TRP A 261 22.74 20.95 -0.02
C TRP A 261 21.55 21.65 -0.66
N VAL A 262 21.19 22.82 -0.12
CA VAL A 262 20.01 23.61 -0.49
C VAL A 262 20.48 25.00 -0.97
N PRO A 263 20.93 25.14 -2.23
CA PRO A 263 21.37 26.43 -2.75
C PRO A 263 20.22 27.42 -2.97
N SER A 264 18.97 26.94 -2.99
CA SER A 264 17.76 27.76 -3.09
C SER A 264 16.57 27.00 -2.51
N GLU A 265 15.50 27.71 -2.14
CA GLU A 265 14.26 27.10 -1.65
C GLU A 265 13.62 26.10 -2.64
N ARG A 266 13.97 26.19 -3.93
CA ARG A 266 13.41 25.34 -4.99
C ARG A 266 14.24 24.11 -5.34
N PHE A 267 15.48 24.07 -4.90
CA PHE A 267 16.44 23.09 -5.37
C PHE A 267 17.25 22.50 -4.22
N ARG A 268 17.31 21.18 -4.18
CA ARG A 268 18.08 20.43 -3.19
C ARG A 268 18.78 19.24 -3.84
N ILE A 269 20.02 19.03 -3.42
CA ILE A 269 20.83 17.85 -3.78
C ILE A 269 21.10 17.07 -2.50
N ASP A 270 20.69 15.81 -2.45
CA ASP A 270 20.96 14.91 -1.32
C ASP A 270 22.00 13.85 -1.68
N VAL A 271 22.94 13.63 -0.78
CA VAL A 271 23.78 12.41 -0.75
C VAL A 271 23.32 11.59 0.44
N SER A 272 22.83 10.38 0.18
CA SER A 272 22.21 9.53 1.18
C SER A 272 22.78 8.11 1.17
N ALA A 273 22.65 7.42 2.29
CA ALA A 273 22.79 5.97 2.40
C ALA A 273 21.41 5.34 2.55
N THR A 274 21.15 4.26 1.82
CA THR A 274 19.88 3.52 1.91
C THR A 274 20.12 2.02 1.82
N ASN A 275 19.33 1.23 2.55
CA ASN A 275 19.29 -0.23 2.38
C ASN A 275 18.14 -0.68 1.47
N ARG A 276 17.45 0.23 0.79
CA ARG A 276 16.34 -0.06 -0.13
C ARG A 276 16.88 -0.28 -1.54
N THR A 277 16.45 -1.36 -2.19
CA THR A 277 16.61 -1.53 -3.64
C THR A 277 15.34 -2.11 -4.25
N MET A 278 15.16 -1.96 -5.56
CA MET A 278 14.03 -2.54 -6.29
C MET A 278 14.08 -4.07 -6.21
N ASN A 279 12.93 -4.69 -5.94
CA ASN A 279 12.76 -6.12 -6.02
C ASN A 279 12.20 -6.49 -7.40
N LEU A 280 13.02 -7.17 -8.19
CA LEU A 280 12.70 -7.56 -9.56
C LEU A 280 12.19 -9.01 -9.67
N ASP A 281 12.17 -9.77 -8.57
CA ASP A 281 11.78 -11.20 -8.56
C ASP A 281 10.30 -11.41 -8.19
N LYS A 282 9.60 -10.33 -7.84
CA LYS A 282 8.20 -10.38 -7.43
C LYS A 282 7.30 -9.84 -8.52
N THR A 283 6.06 -10.32 -8.51
CA THR A 283 5.04 -9.92 -9.47
C THR A 283 4.66 -8.45 -9.25
N TYR A 284 4.63 -8.05 -7.98
CA TYR A 284 4.50 -6.66 -7.60
C TYR A 284 5.89 -5.98 -7.45
N PRO A 285 6.09 -4.77 -8.01
CA PRO A 285 7.31 -3.99 -7.79
C PRO A 285 7.42 -3.61 -6.30
N THR A 286 8.20 -4.39 -5.57
CA THR A 286 8.46 -4.24 -4.14
C THR A 286 9.90 -3.80 -3.89
N LEU A 287 10.32 -3.79 -2.63
CA LEU A 287 11.69 -3.47 -2.24
C LEU A 287 12.40 -4.69 -1.67
N TYR A 288 13.67 -4.85 -2.01
CA TYR A 288 14.61 -5.68 -1.27
C TYR A 288 15.30 -4.87 -0.19
N MET A 289 15.59 -5.54 0.92
CA MET A 289 16.51 -5.04 1.93
C MET A 289 17.93 -5.50 1.57
N LEU A 290 18.79 -4.54 1.27
CA LEU A 290 20.21 -4.78 1.05
C LEU A 290 20.90 -5.16 2.35
N THR A 291 21.86 -6.09 2.29
CA THR A 291 22.73 -6.45 3.42
C THR A 291 23.75 -5.38 3.74
N ALA A 292 24.16 -4.58 2.74
CA ALA A 292 25.00 -3.40 2.88
C ALA A 292 24.29 -2.20 2.24
N PRO A 293 24.31 -1.01 2.87
CA PRO A 293 23.66 0.16 2.31
C PRO A 293 24.37 0.64 1.04
N ASN A 294 23.58 1.12 0.08
CA ASN A 294 24.06 1.78 -1.12
C ASN A 294 24.05 3.31 -0.95
N ALA A 295 24.97 3.97 -1.66
CA ALA A 295 24.91 5.41 -1.83
C ALA A 295 23.80 5.78 -2.83
N MET A 296 23.06 6.83 -2.52
CA MET A 296 21.99 7.36 -3.34
C MET A 296 22.19 8.87 -3.51
N PHE A 297 22.03 9.33 -4.75
CA PHE A 297 22.03 10.75 -5.11
C PHE A 297 20.62 11.14 -5.52
N THR A 298 20.05 12.14 -4.85
CA THR A 298 18.68 12.62 -5.14
C THR A 298 18.72 14.09 -5.50
N LEU A 299 18.10 14.43 -6.62
CA LEU A 299 17.85 15.81 -7.02
C LEU A 299 16.38 16.11 -6.80
N ARG A 300 16.08 17.20 -6.08
CA ARG A 300 14.70 17.63 -5.82
C ARG A 300 14.48 19.03 -6.32
N TRP A 301 13.37 19.17 -7.03
CA TRP A 301 12.89 20.43 -7.56
C TRP A 301 11.46 20.64 -7.06
N SER A 302 11.21 21.69 -6.27
CA SER A 302 9.85 22.11 -5.92
C SER A 302 9.36 23.12 -6.97
N SER A 303 8.19 22.82 -7.54
CA SER A 303 7.47 23.68 -8.49
C SER A 303 6.71 24.79 -7.80
#